data_AF-A0A9E3EKV5-F1
#
_entry.id   AF-A0A9E3EKV5-F1
#
_cell.length_a   1.000
_cell.length_b   1.000
_cell.length_c   1.000
_cell.angle_alpha   90.00
_cell.angle_beta   90.00
_cell.angle_gamma   90.00
#
_symmetry.space_group_name_H-M   'P 1'
#
loop_
_entity.id
_entity.type
_entity.pdbx_description
1 polymer ?
#
loop_
_entity_poly.entity_id
_entity_poly.type
_entity_poly.pdbx_seq_one_letter_code
_entity_poly.pdbx_strand_id
1 'polypeptide(L)'
;MSRHPPIYQWAEELASRFDGLSPVFVSLLALWSVGMILARTCGLTTVANQLAKLLGKSHNTQRQRLREFYQEAPAKAGAKRGGKRRDFDVTGTFAPLLRWVLSRWPCRRLALALDVTNLGSRFQVLCVGVLYGGIGLPVAWKVLPANQKGSWHEHWCALLGQLRPAVPTDWTVVVLSDRGLESARLFREIVGANWHPLMRVKAAGLFRPAGWMRWYRFDRLVPAVGRRVAATGLAYKSAAEPLACTLLGCWEPGHDEPWLLLTDLTARAASPSWYAFRAWIEQGFKVIKGGGLQWQHTRMTKAGRAERLWLALAVAVLWMVLIGAVVEGDRRKETIGAVGGQARRPAPRRHQRLFREGIAAWLAAWLNGVLMPIPDRFPDEPWSEAWHDAPALTEQEFCTSELYP
;
A
#
# COMPACT_ATOMS: atom_id res chain seq x y z
N MET A 1 -5.49 -30.54 -15.10
CA MET A 1 -6.15 -29.30 -14.64
C MET A 1 -7.36 -29.05 -15.53
N SER A 2 -8.47 -28.54 -14.99
CA SER A 2 -9.57 -28.03 -15.82
C SER A 2 -9.04 -26.89 -16.69
N ARG A 3 -9.04 -27.06 -18.01
CA ARG A 3 -8.57 -26.06 -18.98
C ARG A 3 -9.61 -24.94 -19.15
N HIS A 4 -9.98 -24.28 -18.06
CA HIS A 4 -10.84 -23.10 -18.15
C HIS A 4 -9.96 -21.94 -18.65
N PRO A 5 -10.12 -21.45 -19.89
CA PRO A 5 -9.08 -20.64 -20.55
C PRO A 5 -8.67 -19.39 -19.75
N PRO A 6 -9.61 -18.60 -19.18
CA PRO A 6 -9.24 -17.47 -18.31
C PRO A 6 -8.39 -17.83 -17.07
N ILE A 7 -8.65 -18.97 -16.41
CA ILE A 7 -7.89 -19.37 -15.21
C ILE A 7 -6.50 -19.82 -15.61
N TYR A 8 -6.38 -20.46 -16.78
CA TYR A 8 -5.11 -20.92 -17.31
C TYR A 8 -4.23 -19.72 -17.72
N GLN A 9 -4.76 -18.79 -18.52
CA GLN A 9 -4.05 -17.56 -18.89
C GLN A 9 -3.62 -16.75 -17.66
N TRP A 10 -4.49 -16.66 -16.65
CA TRP A 10 -4.14 -15.98 -15.41
C TRP A 10 -3.05 -16.71 -14.62
N ALA A 11 -3.04 -18.05 -14.62
CA ALA A 11 -1.97 -18.83 -14.03
C ALA A 11 -0.64 -18.64 -14.76
N GLU A 12 -0.64 -18.48 -16.09
CA GLU A 12 0.57 -18.17 -16.87
C GLU A 12 1.13 -16.79 -16.53
N GLU A 13 0.29 -15.76 -16.39
CA GLU A 13 0.77 -14.46 -15.87
C GLU A 13 1.37 -14.64 -14.48
N LEU A 14 0.67 -15.30 -13.55
CA LEU A 14 1.18 -15.47 -12.20
C LEU A 14 2.51 -16.24 -12.17
N ALA A 15 2.68 -17.24 -13.04
CA ALA A 15 3.95 -17.95 -13.19
C ALA A 15 5.08 -17.02 -13.67
N SER A 16 4.79 -16.13 -14.62
CA SER A 16 5.80 -15.19 -15.15
C SER A 16 6.21 -14.11 -14.14
N ARG A 17 5.36 -13.82 -13.14
CA ARG A 17 5.61 -12.79 -12.11
C ARG A 17 6.19 -13.35 -10.81
N PHE A 18 6.03 -14.64 -10.55
CA PHE A 18 6.48 -15.29 -9.33
C PHE A 18 7.35 -16.52 -9.63
N ASP A 19 8.57 -16.26 -10.10
CA ASP A 19 9.61 -17.27 -10.41
C ASP A 19 9.90 -18.24 -9.26
N GLY A 20 9.82 -17.78 -8.01
CA GLY A 20 10.02 -18.60 -6.81
C GLY A 20 8.83 -19.51 -6.42
N LEU A 21 7.66 -19.37 -7.04
CA LEU A 21 6.48 -20.18 -6.71
C LEU A 21 6.43 -21.48 -7.52
N SER A 22 6.12 -22.59 -6.84
CA SER A 22 5.90 -23.85 -7.56
C SER A 22 4.64 -23.80 -8.44
N PRO A 23 4.57 -24.56 -9.54
CA PRO A 23 3.41 -24.57 -10.44
C PRO A 23 2.09 -24.89 -9.73
N VAL A 24 2.15 -25.72 -8.67
CA VAL A 24 0.98 -26.02 -7.82
C VAL A 24 0.52 -24.79 -7.07
N PHE A 25 1.43 -24.02 -6.48
CA PHE A 25 1.11 -22.80 -5.76
C PHE A 25 0.59 -21.70 -6.68
N VAL A 26 1.19 -21.51 -7.86
CA VAL A 26 0.68 -20.61 -8.90
C VAL A 26 -0.76 -20.96 -9.27
N SER A 27 -1.04 -22.24 -9.49
CA SER A 27 -2.39 -22.70 -9.81
C SER A 27 -3.39 -22.45 -8.68
N LEU A 28 -2.97 -22.60 -7.42
CA LEU A 28 -3.82 -22.31 -6.26
C LEU A 28 -4.05 -20.80 -6.09
N LEU A 29 -3.03 -19.98 -6.35
CA LEU A 29 -3.13 -18.53 -6.34
C LEU A 29 -4.07 -18.03 -7.43
N ALA A 30 -4.01 -18.60 -8.62
CA ALA A 30 -4.93 -18.32 -9.72
C ALA A 30 -6.38 -18.67 -9.34
N LEU A 31 -6.61 -19.86 -8.79
CA LEU A 31 -7.94 -20.26 -8.31
C LEU A 31 -8.47 -19.34 -7.21
N TRP A 32 -7.63 -18.99 -6.24
CA TRP A 32 -8.03 -18.08 -5.16
C TRP A 32 -8.38 -16.68 -5.69
N SER A 33 -7.51 -16.07 -6.48
CA SER A 33 -7.73 -14.70 -6.98
C SER A 33 -8.94 -14.60 -7.92
N VAL A 34 -9.08 -15.52 -8.89
CA VAL A 34 -10.28 -15.58 -9.76
C VAL A 34 -11.54 -15.89 -8.94
N GLY A 35 -11.47 -16.88 -8.06
CA GLY A 35 -12.59 -17.27 -7.23
C GLY A 35 -13.04 -16.17 -6.27
N MET A 36 -12.11 -15.37 -5.73
CA MET A 36 -12.41 -14.21 -4.89
C MET A 36 -13.14 -13.11 -5.65
N ILE A 37 -12.75 -12.86 -6.90
CA ILE A 37 -13.40 -11.86 -7.74
C ILE A 37 -14.81 -12.29 -8.10
N LEU A 38 -14.99 -13.54 -8.55
CA LEU A 38 -16.31 -14.09 -8.89
C LEU A 38 -17.23 -14.14 -7.67
N ALA A 39 -16.72 -14.58 -6.51
CA ALA A 39 -17.51 -14.71 -5.29
C ALA A 39 -17.68 -13.38 -4.52
N ARG A 40 -16.94 -12.33 -4.89
CA ARG A 40 -16.88 -11.05 -4.16
C ARG A 40 -16.57 -11.22 -2.66
N THR A 41 -15.73 -12.20 -2.33
CA THR A 41 -15.33 -12.53 -0.96
C THR A 41 -14.08 -13.41 -0.96
N CYS A 42 -13.29 -13.35 0.11
CA CYS A 42 -12.22 -14.32 0.42
C CYS A 42 -12.68 -15.48 1.31
N GLY A 43 -13.99 -15.64 1.52
CA GLY A 43 -14.56 -16.74 2.30
C GLY A 43 -14.42 -18.08 1.59
N LEU A 44 -13.70 -19.03 2.21
CA LEU A 44 -13.40 -20.35 1.64
C LEU A 44 -14.64 -21.07 1.08
N THR A 45 -15.74 -21.11 1.83
CA THR A 45 -16.95 -21.85 1.44
C THR A 45 -17.56 -21.26 0.17
N THR A 46 -17.73 -19.94 0.10
CA THR A 46 -18.33 -19.27 -1.06
C THR A 46 -17.42 -19.37 -2.28
N VAL A 47 -16.11 -19.15 -2.11
CA VAL A 47 -15.13 -19.28 -3.20
C VAL A 47 -15.09 -20.73 -3.73
N ALA A 48 -15.06 -21.72 -2.84
CA ALA A 48 -15.08 -23.13 -3.23
C ALA A 48 -16.36 -23.50 -4.00
N ASN A 49 -17.52 -23.01 -3.55
CA ASN A 49 -18.79 -23.24 -4.23
C ASN A 49 -18.82 -22.62 -5.63
N GLN A 50 -18.31 -21.40 -5.78
CA GLN A 50 -18.25 -20.72 -7.08
C GLN A 50 -17.33 -21.47 -8.06
N LEU A 51 -16.13 -21.86 -7.61
CA LEU A 51 -15.19 -22.62 -8.44
C LEU A 51 -15.67 -24.05 -8.73
N ALA A 52 -16.41 -24.67 -7.81
CA ALA A 52 -16.98 -25.99 -8.02
C ALA A 52 -17.96 -25.99 -9.20
N LYS A 53 -18.88 -25.02 -9.22
CA LYS A 53 -19.82 -24.80 -10.33
C LYS A 53 -19.09 -24.46 -11.63
N LEU A 54 -18.13 -23.53 -11.57
CA LEU A 54 -17.38 -23.09 -12.74
C LEU A 54 -16.58 -24.21 -13.41
N LEU A 55 -15.99 -25.10 -12.60
CA LEU A 55 -15.07 -26.14 -13.09
C LEU A 55 -15.73 -27.53 -13.24
N GLY A 56 -17.02 -27.66 -12.96
CA GLY A 56 -17.72 -28.95 -12.96
C GLY A 56 -17.09 -29.96 -11.98
N LYS A 57 -16.72 -29.51 -10.78
CA LYS A 57 -16.08 -30.35 -9.74
C LYS A 57 -16.88 -30.30 -8.44
N SER A 58 -16.68 -31.29 -7.57
CA SER A 58 -17.34 -31.29 -6.26
C SER A 58 -16.86 -30.12 -5.38
N HIS A 59 -17.78 -29.57 -4.59
CA HIS A 59 -17.49 -28.52 -3.60
C HIS A 59 -16.35 -28.93 -2.65
N ASN A 60 -16.40 -30.16 -2.12
CA ASN A 60 -15.41 -30.63 -1.15
C ASN A 60 -14.02 -30.76 -1.77
N THR A 61 -13.92 -31.18 -3.03
CA THR A 61 -12.65 -31.22 -3.77
C THR A 61 -12.05 -29.81 -3.89
N GLN A 62 -12.84 -28.82 -4.31
CA GLN A 62 -12.35 -27.44 -4.45
C GLN A 62 -11.99 -26.83 -3.09
N ARG A 63 -12.84 -27.05 -2.08
CA ARG A 63 -12.60 -26.59 -0.72
C ARG A 63 -11.29 -27.15 -0.16
N GLN A 64 -11.02 -28.45 -0.31
CA GLN A 64 -9.77 -29.03 0.15
C GLN A 64 -8.57 -28.49 -0.64
N ARG A 65 -8.70 -28.38 -1.97
CA ARG A 65 -7.64 -27.83 -2.83
C ARG A 65 -7.25 -26.41 -2.42
N LEU A 66 -8.22 -25.53 -2.19
CA LEU A 66 -7.95 -24.15 -1.76
C LEU A 66 -7.29 -24.06 -0.37
N ARG A 67 -7.59 -24.98 0.55
CA ARG A 67 -6.95 -25.02 1.88
C ARG A 67 -5.46 -25.29 1.82
N GLU A 68 -5.01 -26.09 0.85
CA GLU A 68 -3.59 -26.40 0.65
C GLU A 68 -2.72 -25.14 0.43
N PHE A 69 -3.33 -24.05 -0.03
CA PHE A 69 -2.65 -22.77 -0.27
C PHE A 69 -2.11 -22.14 1.01
N TYR A 70 -2.91 -22.12 2.08
CA TYR A 70 -2.53 -21.42 3.31
C TYR A 70 -2.15 -22.35 4.46
N GLN A 71 -2.44 -23.65 4.36
CA GLN A 71 -2.10 -24.62 5.40
C GLN A 71 -0.59 -24.80 5.53
N GLU A 72 -0.14 -24.93 6.78
CA GLU A 72 1.19 -25.41 7.12
C GLU A 72 1.39 -26.86 6.62
N ALA A 73 2.62 -27.22 6.27
CA ALA A 73 2.97 -28.51 5.68
C ALA A 73 2.39 -29.73 6.43
N PRO A 74 2.44 -29.82 7.78
CA PRO A 74 1.85 -30.94 8.52
C PRO A 74 0.32 -31.01 8.43
N ALA A 75 -0.35 -29.91 8.10
CA ALA A 75 -1.81 -29.83 8.00
C ALA A 75 -2.35 -30.08 6.58
N LYS A 76 -1.46 -30.25 5.59
CA LYS A 76 -1.79 -30.55 4.20
C LYS A 76 -2.19 -32.02 4.02
N ALA A 77 -3.05 -32.29 3.04
CA ALA A 77 -3.48 -33.65 2.74
C ALA A 77 -2.28 -34.56 2.40
N GLY A 78 -2.32 -35.79 2.90
CA GLY A 78 -1.24 -36.77 2.71
C GLY A 78 -0.02 -36.62 3.64
N ALA A 79 0.14 -35.49 4.36
CA ALA A 79 1.26 -35.29 5.29
C ALA A 79 1.29 -36.36 6.40
N LYS A 80 0.12 -36.66 6.99
CA LYS A 80 -0.04 -37.71 8.01
C LYS A 80 0.16 -39.14 7.49
N ARG A 81 0.30 -39.33 6.17
CA ARG A 81 0.53 -40.61 5.50
C ARG A 81 1.96 -40.71 4.94
N GLY A 82 2.90 -39.93 5.48
CA GLY A 82 4.30 -39.93 5.05
C GLY A 82 4.59 -39.06 3.81
N GLY A 83 3.61 -38.32 3.29
CA GLY A 83 3.83 -37.44 2.14
C GLY A 83 4.74 -36.25 2.48
N LYS A 84 5.81 -36.06 1.71
CA LYS A 84 6.70 -34.88 1.83
C LYS A 84 5.97 -33.63 1.34
N ARG A 85 5.40 -32.85 2.27
CA ARG A 85 4.75 -31.56 2.00
C ARG A 85 5.70 -30.42 2.38
N ARG A 86 5.73 -29.35 1.57
CA ARG A 86 6.53 -28.15 1.84
C ARG A 86 5.66 -27.01 2.35
N ASP A 87 6.21 -26.23 3.26
CA ASP A 87 5.66 -24.94 3.61
C ASP A 87 5.90 -23.94 2.49
N PHE A 88 5.06 -22.90 2.49
CA PHE A 88 5.24 -21.74 1.63
C PHE A 88 5.51 -20.55 2.53
N ASP A 89 6.70 -19.97 2.37
CA ASP A 89 7.05 -18.71 2.96
C ASP A 89 6.57 -17.59 2.03
N VAL A 90 5.60 -16.82 2.52
CA VAL A 90 4.98 -15.75 1.75
C VAL A 90 5.92 -14.56 1.59
N THR A 91 6.90 -14.38 2.46
CA THR A 91 7.84 -13.24 2.39
C THR A 91 8.66 -13.26 1.10
N GLY A 92 8.98 -14.45 0.57
CA GLY A 92 9.63 -14.63 -0.73
C GLY A 92 8.83 -14.10 -1.92
N THR A 93 7.56 -13.72 -1.73
CA THR A 93 6.72 -13.15 -2.79
C THR A 93 6.64 -11.63 -2.79
N PHE A 94 7.11 -10.95 -1.74
CA PHE A 94 6.96 -9.49 -1.64
C PHE A 94 7.81 -8.74 -2.67
N ALA A 95 9.09 -9.10 -2.83
CA ALA A 95 9.94 -8.50 -3.86
C ALA A 95 9.43 -8.79 -5.29
N PRO A 96 9.06 -10.04 -5.67
CA PRO A 96 8.41 -10.30 -6.95
C PRO A 96 7.10 -9.52 -7.17
N LEU A 97 6.25 -9.42 -6.14
CA LEU A 97 5.00 -8.67 -6.23
C LEU A 97 5.25 -7.18 -6.45
N LEU A 98 6.20 -6.58 -5.75
CA LEU A 98 6.57 -5.18 -6.00
C LEU A 98 7.18 -5.03 -7.40
N ARG A 99 8.10 -5.90 -7.84
CA ARG A 99 8.64 -5.86 -9.21
C ARG A 99 7.55 -5.92 -10.28
N TRP A 100 6.49 -6.68 -10.06
CA TRP A 100 5.35 -6.72 -10.98
C TRP A 100 4.59 -5.40 -11.03
N VAL A 101 4.41 -4.72 -9.89
CA VAL A 101 3.84 -3.36 -9.88
C VAL A 101 4.76 -2.40 -10.63
N LEU A 102 6.07 -2.43 -10.36
CA LEU A 102 7.05 -1.52 -10.93
C LEU A 102 7.27 -1.73 -12.44
N SER A 103 7.17 -2.96 -12.94
CA SER A 103 7.31 -3.24 -14.38
C SER A 103 6.19 -2.62 -15.22
N ARG A 104 5.08 -2.26 -14.59
CA ARG A 104 3.93 -1.58 -15.19
C ARG A 104 3.84 -0.11 -14.78
N TRP A 105 4.81 0.40 -14.02
CA TRP A 105 4.73 1.72 -13.40
C TRP A 105 5.18 2.83 -14.36
N PRO A 106 4.50 3.99 -14.38
CA PRO A 106 4.69 4.97 -15.46
C PRO A 106 5.95 5.85 -15.33
N CYS A 107 6.55 5.95 -14.14
CA CYS A 107 7.63 6.89 -13.87
C CYS A 107 8.65 6.33 -12.87
N ARG A 108 9.69 7.09 -12.52
CA ARG A 108 10.71 6.67 -11.53
C ARG A 108 10.45 7.22 -10.12
N ARG A 109 9.17 7.45 -9.77
CA ARG A 109 8.75 7.93 -8.46
C ARG A 109 7.70 6.99 -7.86
N LEU A 110 7.94 6.54 -6.63
CA LEU A 110 7.10 5.58 -5.94
C LEU A 110 6.69 6.12 -4.56
N ALA A 111 5.40 6.06 -4.25
CA ALA A 111 4.91 6.29 -2.89
C ALA A 111 4.55 4.96 -2.23
N LEU A 112 5.16 4.70 -1.08
CA LEU A 112 4.80 3.60 -0.19
C LEU A 112 4.11 4.18 1.05
N ALA A 113 3.09 3.51 1.58
CA ALA A 113 2.55 3.80 2.90
C ALA A 113 2.73 2.62 3.85
N LEU A 114 3.03 2.94 5.11
CA LEU A 114 3.03 2.01 6.23
C LEU A 114 1.79 2.25 7.06
N ASP A 115 0.99 1.20 7.25
CA ASP A 115 -0.21 1.29 8.09
C ASP A 115 -0.60 -0.06 8.69
N VAL A 116 -1.28 -0.01 9.84
CA VAL A 116 -1.80 -1.18 10.54
C VAL A 116 -3.31 -1.25 10.39
N THR A 117 -3.80 -2.37 9.88
CA THR A 117 -5.24 -2.67 9.91
C THR A 117 -5.55 -3.71 10.97
N ASN A 118 -6.40 -3.34 11.92
CA ASN A 118 -6.92 -4.27 12.93
C ASN A 118 -8.09 -5.09 12.38
N LEU A 119 -8.15 -6.34 12.81
CA LEU A 119 -9.29 -7.23 12.62
C LEU A 119 -9.85 -7.71 13.96
N GLY A 120 -10.66 -6.85 14.58
CA GLY A 120 -11.17 -7.08 15.93
C GLY A 120 -10.03 -7.40 16.90
N SER A 121 -10.27 -8.35 17.80
CA SER A 121 -9.28 -8.88 18.75
C SER A 121 -8.48 -10.08 18.20
N ARG A 122 -8.50 -10.34 16.89
CA ARG A 122 -7.85 -11.53 16.33
C ARG A 122 -6.51 -11.24 15.70
N PHE A 123 -6.46 -10.26 14.79
CA PHE A 123 -5.24 -9.95 14.05
C PHE A 123 -4.96 -8.45 14.01
N GLN A 124 -3.67 -8.14 14.01
CA GLN A 124 -3.11 -6.87 13.56
C GLN A 124 -2.34 -7.18 12.27
N VAL A 125 -2.63 -6.47 11.19
CA VAL A 125 -1.90 -6.62 9.93
C VAL A 125 -1.10 -5.35 9.68
N LEU A 126 0.22 -5.45 9.83
CA LEU A 126 1.16 -4.43 9.41
C LEU A 126 1.30 -4.58 7.90
N CYS A 127 1.03 -3.54 7.13
CA CYS A 127 1.03 -3.60 5.68
C CYS A 127 1.80 -2.44 5.08
N VAL A 128 2.63 -2.77 4.08
CA VAL A 128 3.24 -1.82 3.15
C VAL A 128 2.42 -1.83 1.87
N GLY A 129 1.90 -0.66 1.48
CA GLY A 129 1.11 -0.50 0.27
C GLY A 129 1.75 0.47 -0.71
N VAL A 130 1.78 0.13 -2.00
CA VAL A 130 2.04 1.08 -3.09
C VAL A 130 0.80 1.95 -3.27
N LEU A 131 0.98 3.27 -3.26
CA LEU A 131 -0.13 4.21 -3.41
C LEU A 131 -0.33 4.53 -4.89
N TYR A 132 -1.51 4.19 -5.41
CA TYR A 132 -1.86 4.44 -6.80
C TYR A 132 -3.35 4.71 -6.92
N GLY A 133 -3.73 5.72 -7.69
CA GLY A 133 -5.09 5.90 -8.14
C GLY A 133 -6.07 5.88 -6.98
N GLY A 134 -5.84 6.62 -5.90
CA GLY A 134 -6.78 6.66 -4.76
C GLY A 134 -6.86 5.38 -3.93
N ILE A 135 -5.98 4.39 -4.13
CA ILE A 135 -5.96 3.12 -3.41
C ILE A 135 -4.53 2.67 -3.04
N GLY A 136 -4.38 2.01 -1.90
CA GLY A 136 -3.15 1.31 -1.53
C GLY A 136 -3.17 -0.13 -2.01
N LEU A 137 -2.19 -0.52 -2.83
CA LEU A 137 -1.93 -1.86 -3.30
C LEU A 137 -1.00 -2.58 -2.31
N PRO A 138 -1.46 -3.59 -1.55
CA PRO A 138 -0.60 -4.31 -0.63
C PRO A 138 0.55 -5.00 -1.39
N VAL A 139 1.79 -4.74 -0.98
CA VAL A 139 2.99 -5.37 -1.59
C VAL A 139 3.83 -6.15 -0.58
N ALA A 140 3.71 -5.83 0.71
CA ALA A 140 4.28 -6.62 1.81
C ALA A 140 3.39 -6.51 3.05
N TRP A 141 3.37 -7.55 3.89
CA TRP A 141 2.61 -7.54 5.13
C TRP A 141 3.14 -8.52 6.17
N LYS A 142 2.84 -8.24 7.43
CA LYS A 142 2.99 -9.16 8.56
C LYS A 142 1.67 -9.30 9.29
N VAL A 143 1.21 -10.53 9.52
CA VAL A 143 0.00 -10.78 10.33
C VAL A 143 0.43 -11.24 11.71
N LEU A 144 0.04 -10.47 12.72
CA LEU A 144 0.28 -10.77 14.13
C LEU A 144 -1.04 -11.08 14.82
N PRO A 145 -1.07 -11.97 15.83
CA PRO A 145 -2.21 -12.05 16.73
C PRO A 145 -2.42 -10.70 17.41
N ALA A 146 -3.67 -10.26 17.56
CA ALA A 146 -3.95 -8.99 18.21
C ALA A 146 -3.63 -9.04 19.71
N ASN A 147 -3.43 -7.85 20.31
CA ASN A 147 -3.19 -7.65 21.74
C ASN A 147 -1.93 -8.35 22.28
N GLN A 148 -1.01 -8.77 21.42
CA GLN A 148 0.30 -9.26 21.86
C GLN A 148 1.24 -8.09 22.11
N LYS A 149 1.96 -8.13 23.25
CA LYS A 149 3.06 -7.20 23.53
C LYS A 149 4.21 -7.50 22.56
N GLY A 150 4.74 -6.48 21.92
CA GLY A 150 5.85 -6.61 21.00
C GLY A 150 6.15 -5.29 20.30
N SER A 151 7.38 -5.13 19.83
CA SER A 151 7.77 -3.98 19.03
C SER A 151 7.41 -4.22 17.56
N TRP A 152 6.55 -3.38 16.99
CA TRP A 152 6.28 -3.39 15.55
C TRP A 152 7.48 -2.95 14.71
N HIS A 153 8.47 -2.32 15.34
CA HIS A 153 9.60 -1.74 14.64
C HIS A 153 10.40 -2.77 13.82
N GLU A 154 10.76 -3.91 14.42
CA GLU A 154 11.50 -4.99 13.72
C GLU A 154 10.71 -5.54 12.52
N HIS A 155 9.38 -5.59 12.64
CA HIS A 155 8.53 -6.02 11.54
C HIS A 155 8.53 -5.01 10.39
N TRP A 156 8.50 -3.69 10.69
CA TRP A 156 8.61 -2.67 9.64
C TRP A 156 9.95 -2.73 8.91
N CYS A 157 11.07 -2.84 9.64
CA CYS A 157 12.39 -2.97 9.03
C CYS A 157 12.50 -4.23 8.17
N ALA A 158 11.98 -5.36 8.65
CA ALA A 158 11.94 -6.59 7.87
C ALA A 158 11.13 -6.45 6.58
N LEU A 159 9.94 -5.81 6.63
CA LEU A 159 9.10 -5.60 5.45
C LEU A 159 9.77 -4.66 4.44
N LEU A 160 10.36 -3.55 4.89
CA LEU A 160 11.10 -2.63 4.02
C LEU A 160 12.34 -3.31 3.41
N GLY A 161 13.09 -4.05 4.22
CA GLY A 161 14.26 -4.82 3.77
C GLY A 161 13.91 -5.88 2.72
N GLN A 162 12.76 -6.53 2.84
CA GLN A 162 12.26 -7.48 1.83
C GLN A 162 11.84 -6.81 0.52
N LEU A 163 11.41 -5.55 0.54
CA LEU A 163 11.02 -4.80 -0.64
C LEU A 163 12.20 -4.12 -1.35
N ARG A 164 13.24 -3.74 -0.60
CA ARG A 164 14.40 -2.99 -1.12
C ARG A 164 15.01 -3.58 -2.40
N PRO A 165 15.24 -4.91 -2.53
CA PRO A 165 15.83 -5.49 -3.74
C PRO A 165 14.94 -5.42 -4.99
N ALA A 166 13.65 -5.06 -4.85
CA ALA A 166 12.75 -4.92 -5.99
C ALA A 166 12.80 -3.54 -6.65
N VAL A 167 13.26 -2.52 -5.94
CA VAL A 167 13.26 -1.13 -6.43
C VAL A 167 14.61 -0.81 -7.07
N PRO A 168 14.66 -0.32 -8.32
CA PRO A 168 15.89 0.16 -8.93
C PRO A 168 16.49 1.35 -8.15
N THR A 169 17.82 1.44 -8.12
CA THR A 169 18.54 2.42 -7.29
C THR A 169 18.37 3.86 -7.74
N ASP A 170 17.97 4.09 -8.99
CA ASP A 170 17.72 5.40 -9.59
C ASP A 170 16.29 5.90 -9.36
N TRP A 171 15.46 5.17 -8.61
CA TRP A 171 14.08 5.57 -8.30
C TRP A 171 14.01 6.39 -7.03
N THR A 172 13.17 7.42 -7.06
CA THR A 172 12.78 8.17 -5.86
C THR A 172 11.64 7.44 -5.16
N VAL A 173 11.88 6.92 -3.96
CA VAL A 173 10.83 6.30 -3.13
C VAL A 173 10.52 7.18 -1.93
N VAL A 174 9.26 7.55 -1.76
CA VAL A 174 8.76 8.25 -0.57
C VAL A 174 7.96 7.29 0.28
N VAL A 175 8.28 7.19 1.57
CA VAL A 175 7.63 6.29 2.54
C VAL A 175 6.82 7.08 3.55
N LEU A 176 5.50 6.98 3.46
CA LEU A 176 4.53 7.72 4.26
C LEU A 176 4.14 6.91 5.51
N SER A 177 4.16 7.53 6.68
CA SER A 177 3.71 6.93 7.94
C SER A 177 2.92 7.91 8.81
N ASP A 178 2.08 7.40 9.71
CA ASP A 178 1.33 8.24 10.65
C ASP A 178 2.09 8.49 11.96
N ARG A 179 1.49 9.34 12.81
CA ARG A 179 1.96 9.69 14.15
C ARG A 179 2.02 8.51 15.12
N GLY A 180 1.37 7.38 14.82
CA GLY A 180 1.45 6.14 15.60
C GLY A 180 2.74 5.35 15.30
N LEU A 181 3.36 5.60 14.15
CA LEU A 181 4.62 5.01 13.70
C LEU A 181 5.81 5.98 13.80
N GLU A 182 5.63 7.10 14.51
CA GLU A 182 6.67 8.08 14.79
C GLU A 182 7.88 7.41 15.49
N SER A 183 9.02 7.37 14.81
CA SER A 183 10.23 6.73 15.31
C SER A 183 11.48 7.20 14.57
N ALA A 184 12.45 7.76 15.31
CA ALA A 184 13.75 8.14 14.75
C ALA A 184 14.50 6.93 14.17
N ARG A 185 14.34 5.73 14.76
CA ARG A 185 14.93 4.50 14.24
C ARG A 185 14.31 4.14 12.88
N LEU A 186 12.98 4.16 12.76
CA LEU A 186 12.30 3.85 11.49
C LEU A 186 12.65 4.86 10.41
N PHE A 187 12.75 6.14 10.77
CA PHE A 187 13.22 7.19 9.87
C PHE A 187 14.61 6.86 9.30
N ARG A 188 15.58 6.56 10.17
CA ARG A 188 16.96 6.22 9.75
C ARG A 188 17.01 4.95 8.89
N GLU A 189 16.19 3.94 9.18
CA GLU A 189 16.12 2.71 8.39
C GLU A 189 15.59 2.97 6.97
N ILE A 190 14.58 3.84 6.83
CA ILE A 190 14.09 4.26 5.51
C ILE A 190 15.19 5.00 4.75
N VAL A 191 15.89 5.95 5.39
CA VAL A 191 17.00 6.69 4.78
C VAL A 191 18.16 5.75 4.41
N GLY A 192 18.51 4.80 5.27
CA GLY A 192 19.55 3.79 5.01
C GLY A 192 19.19 2.82 3.86
N ALA A 193 17.92 2.73 3.48
CA ALA A 193 17.46 2.05 2.29
C ALA A 193 17.58 2.89 1.00
N ASN A 194 18.11 4.13 1.10
CA ASN A 194 18.12 5.16 0.06
C ASN A 194 16.70 5.60 -0.35
N TRP A 195 15.78 5.59 0.62
CA TRP A 195 14.39 6.04 0.45
C TRP A 195 14.11 7.23 1.38
N HIS A 196 13.04 7.97 1.10
CA HIS A 196 12.74 9.23 1.77
C HIS A 196 11.54 9.09 2.69
N PRO A 197 11.71 9.16 4.03
CA PRO A 197 10.57 9.18 4.93
C PRO A 197 9.75 10.46 4.73
N LEU A 198 8.43 10.33 4.79
CA LEU A 198 7.48 11.43 4.98
C LEU A 198 6.61 11.07 6.19
N MET A 199 7.23 11.21 7.37
CA MET A 199 6.71 10.68 8.63
C MET A 199 5.91 11.75 9.36
N ARG A 200 4.63 11.51 9.62
CA ARG A 200 3.84 12.41 10.46
C ARG A 200 4.23 12.28 11.92
N VAL A 201 4.36 13.41 12.59
CA VAL A 201 4.77 13.49 14.00
C VAL A 201 3.68 14.09 14.88
N LYS A 202 3.75 13.82 16.18
CA LYS A 202 2.89 14.42 17.19
C LYS A 202 3.32 15.86 17.47
N ALA A 203 2.34 16.74 17.65
CA ALA A 203 2.53 18.16 17.96
C ALA A 203 3.51 18.46 19.11
N ALA A 204 3.55 17.59 20.13
CA ALA A 204 4.39 17.75 21.32
C ALA A 204 5.88 17.47 21.09
N GLY A 205 6.28 16.92 19.94
CA GLY A 205 7.68 16.72 19.61
C GLY A 205 8.44 18.05 19.53
N LEU A 206 9.74 18.01 19.85
CA LEU A 206 10.61 19.18 19.82
C LEU A 206 11.49 19.20 18.58
N PHE A 207 11.64 20.39 18.00
CA PHE A 207 12.45 20.68 16.83
C PHE A 207 13.31 21.93 17.07
N ARG A 208 14.53 21.90 16.55
CA ARG A 208 15.40 23.06 16.49
C ARG A 208 15.81 23.27 15.03
N PRO A 209 15.29 24.31 14.36
CA PRO A 209 15.75 24.67 13.03
C PRO A 209 17.26 24.94 13.00
N ALA A 210 17.88 24.69 11.85
CA ALA A 210 19.31 24.94 11.65
C ALA A 210 19.62 26.43 11.86
N GLY A 211 20.70 26.72 12.59
CA GLY A 211 21.09 28.09 12.94
C GLY A 211 20.30 28.70 14.12
N TRP A 212 19.26 28.03 14.63
CA TRP A 212 18.52 28.48 15.79
C TRP A 212 19.11 27.93 17.09
N MET A 213 19.01 28.70 18.17
CA MET A 213 19.59 28.31 19.47
C MET A 213 18.64 27.45 20.29
N ARG A 214 17.33 27.71 20.22
CA ARG A 214 16.31 27.09 21.08
C ARG A 214 15.56 25.96 20.41
N TRP A 215 14.99 25.08 21.24
CA TRP A 215 14.10 24.01 20.81
C TRP A 215 12.65 24.47 20.97
N TYR A 216 11.84 24.24 19.95
CA TYR A 216 10.43 24.61 19.91
C TYR A 216 9.57 23.36 19.69
N ARG A 217 8.32 23.39 20.16
CA ARG A 217 7.37 22.32 19.83
C ARG A 217 6.99 22.43 18.36
N PHE A 218 6.68 21.29 17.73
CA PHE A 218 6.28 21.27 16.33
C PHE A 218 5.03 22.13 16.06
N ASP A 219 4.03 22.10 16.95
CA ASP A 219 2.81 22.91 16.80
C ASP A 219 3.05 24.41 16.88
N ARG A 220 4.02 24.85 17.69
CA ARG A 220 4.40 26.27 17.78
C ARG A 220 4.98 26.81 16.47
N LEU A 221 5.65 25.96 15.70
CA LEU A 221 6.19 26.31 14.38
C LEU A 221 5.09 26.45 13.30
N VAL A 222 3.88 25.98 13.57
CA VAL A 222 2.69 26.13 12.70
C VAL A 222 1.48 26.55 13.55
N PRO A 223 1.46 27.78 14.07
CA PRO A 223 0.58 28.14 15.19
C PRO A 223 -0.88 28.41 14.79
N ALA A 224 -1.16 28.62 13.49
CA ALA A 224 -2.48 29.00 13.01
C ALA A 224 -2.77 28.47 11.60
N VAL A 225 -4.06 28.41 11.27
CA VAL A 225 -4.56 28.14 9.91
C VAL A 225 -3.97 29.14 8.91
N GLY A 226 -3.61 28.65 7.73
CA GLY A 226 -2.90 29.37 6.67
C GLY A 226 -1.37 29.37 6.83
N ARG A 227 -0.83 28.95 7.98
CA ARG A 227 0.62 28.92 8.20
C ARG A 227 1.25 27.67 7.58
N ARG A 228 2.44 27.87 7.04
CA ARG A 228 3.28 26.87 6.39
C ARG A 228 4.72 27.06 6.85
N VAL A 229 5.45 25.97 7.02
CA VAL A 229 6.86 25.97 7.38
C VAL A 229 7.59 24.85 6.65
N ALA A 230 8.81 25.14 6.21
CA ALA A 230 9.75 24.12 5.75
C ALA A 230 11.13 24.51 6.28
N ALA A 231 11.67 23.70 7.20
CA ALA A 231 12.92 24.02 7.88
C ALA A 231 13.76 22.78 8.12
N THR A 232 15.02 22.80 7.69
CA THR A 232 16.01 21.79 8.08
C THR A 232 16.48 22.05 9.51
N GLY A 233 16.77 20.99 10.27
CA GLY A 233 17.14 21.11 11.68
C GLY A 233 17.27 19.75 12.37
N LEU A 234 17.13 19.77 13.69
CA LEU A 234 17.19 18.58 14.54
C LEU A 234 15.84 18.34 15.22
N ALA A 235 15.36 17.10 15.21
CA ALA A 235 14.19 16.65 15.95
C ALA A 235 14.59 15.78 17.16
N TYR A 236 13.68 15.64 18.13
CA TYR A 236 13.80 14.74 19.28
C TYR A 236 14.97 15.08 20.22
N LYS A 237 14.93 16.25 20.87
CA LYS A 237 15.94 16.77 21.82
C LYS A 237 16.50 15.73 22.80
N SER A 238 15.62 14.90 23.39
CA SER A 238 15.98 13.94 24.44
C SER A 238 16.41 12.57 23.92
N ALA A 239 16.49 12.38 22.60
CA ALA A 239 17.04 11.15 22.04
C ALA A 239 18.56 11.12 22.25
N ALA A 240 19.14 9.92 22.40
CA ALA A 240 20.59 9.74 22.51
C ALA A 240 21.35 10.40 21.35
N GLU A 241 20.75 10.39 20.16
CA GLU A 241 21.19 11.16 19.01
C GLU A 241 19.96 11.88 18.42
N PRO A 242 19.92 13.23 18.49
CA PRO A 242 18.89 14.02 17.82
C PRO A 242 18.86 13.73 16.32
N LEU A 243 17.65 13.74 15.74
CA LEU A 243 17.46 13.35 14.35
C LEU A 243 17.63 14.56 13.41
N ALA A 244 18.67 14.55 12.58
CA ALA A 244 18.81 15.50 11.48
C ALA A 244 17.74 15.24 10.41
N CYS A 245 16.92 16.25 10.12
CA CYS A 245 15.80 16.15 9.20
C CYS A 245 15.28 17.53 8.76
N THR A 246 14.34 17.53 7.83
CA THR A 246 13.52 18.69 7.45
C THR A 246 12.12 18.51 8.04
N LEU A 247 11.67 19.51 8.80
CA LEU A 247 10.28 19.67 9.20
C LEU A 247 9.51 20.34 8.07
N LEU A 248 8.43 19.69 7.65
CA LEU A 248 7.43 20.23 6.75
C LEU A 248 6.13 20.38 7.53
N GLY A 249 5.62 21.60 7.64
CA GLY A 249 4.39 21.89 8.35
C GLY A 249 3.42 22.70 7.51
N CYS A 250 2.14 22.35 7.56
CA CYS A 250 1.08 23.13 6.93
C CYS A 250 -0.23 23.01 7.70
N TRP A 251 -0.91 24.13 7.91
CA TRP A 251 -2.27 24.17 8.43
C TRP A 251 -3.16 24.82 7.40
N GLU A 252 -3.93 24.04 6.66
CA GLU A 252 -4.85 24.57 5.65
C GLU A 252 -6.25 24.79 6.25
N PRO A 253 -7.05 25.74 5.72
CA PRO A 253 -8.44 25.94 6.13
C PRO A 253 -9.27 24.66 6.02
N GLY A 254 -10.16 24.43 7.00
CA GLY A 254 -11.02 23.25 7.07
C GLY A 254 -10.40 22.01 7.72
N HIS A 255 -9.22 22.14 8.34
CA HIS A 255 -8.58 21.09 9.13
C HIS A 255 -8.40 21.49 10.59
N ASP A 256 -8.74 20.59 11.52
CA ASP A 256 -8.68 20.83 12.97
C ASP A 256 -7.23 20.90 13.51
N GLU A 257 -6.30 20.21 12.84
CA GLU A 257 -4.90 20.12 13.25
C GLU A 257 -3.97 20.32 12.05
N PRO A 258 -2.77 20.90 12.24
CA PRO A 258 -1.77 20.97 11.19
C PRO A 258 -1.25 19.58 10.80
N TRP A 259 -0.76 19.47 9.57
CA TRP A 259 0.19 18.43 9.22
C TRP A 259 1.58 18.87 9.64
N LEU A 260 2.27 17.97 10.34
CA LEU A 260 3.63 18.12 10.83
C LEU A 260 4.36 16.85 10.40
N LEU A 261 5.32 16.99 9.49
CA LEU A 261 5.96 15.87 8.81
C LEU A 261 7.48 16.03 8.89
N LEU A 262 8.18 14.93 9.12
CA LEU A 262 9.64 14.86 9.02
C LEU A 262 10.05 14.11 7.76
N THR A 263 11.05 14.64 7.06
CA THR A 263 11.69 14.03 5.89
C THR A 263 13.19 14.27 5.87
N ASP A 264 13.95 13.47 5.13
CA ASP A 264 15.38 13.70 4.85
C ASP A 264 15.60 14.62 3.65
N LEU A 265 14.56 14.80 2.82
CA LEU A 265 14.59 15.70 1.68
C LEU A 265 14.76 17.16 2.11
N THR A 266 15.37 17.95 1.24
CA THR A 266 15.45 19.40 1.45
C THR A 266 14.06 20.04 1.32
N ALA A 267 13.88 21.22 1.93
CA ALA A 267 12.64 21.99 1.82
C ALA A 267 12.18 22.22 0.36
N ARG A 268 13.14 22.38 -0.57
CA ARG A 268 12.87 22.59 -2.00
C ARG A 268 12.54 21.30 -2.77
N ALA A 269 12.90 20.15 -2.21
CA ALA A 269 12.75 18.85 -2.86
C ALA A 269 11.52 18.09 -2.36
N ALA A 270 10.78 18.62 -1.38
CA ALA A 270 9.65 17.95 -0.76
C ALA A 270 8.38 18.80 -0.77
N SER A 271 7.24 18.13 -0.61
CA SER A 271 5.95 18.79 -0.45
C SER A 271 5.13 18.10 0.65
N PRO A 272 4.56 18.85 1.62
CA PRO A 272 3.57 18.31 2.55
C PRO A 272 2.34 17.73 1.85
N SER A 273 1.97 18.21 0.66
CA SER A 273 0.78 17.73 -0.06
C SER A 273 0.89 16.27 -0.49
N TRP A 274 2.12 15.74 -0.64
CA TRP A 274 2.33 14.31 -0.91
C TRP A 274 1.76 13.44 0.20
N TYR A 275 1.68 13.96 1.43
CA TYR A 275 1.10 13.24 2.56
C TYR A 275 -0.38 12.91 2.36
N ALA A 276 -1.10 13.65 1.50
CA ALA A 276 -2.49 13.35 1.16
C ALA A 276 -2.66 11.94 0.59
N PHE A 277 -1.65 11.40 -0.10
CA PHE A 277 -1.67 10.04 -0.62
C PHE A 277 -1.81 8.99 0.48
N ARG A 278 -1.35 9.27 1.72
CA ARG A 278 -1.42 8.32 2.84
C ARG A 278 -2.85 7.81 3.07
N ALA A 279 -3.87 8.65 2.86
CA ALA A 279 -5.27 8.24 3.01
C ALA A 279 -5.70 7.10 2.04
N TRP A 280 -4.95 6.86 0.98
CA TRP A 280 -5.26 5.83 -0.01
C TRP A 280 -5.02 4.41 0.52
N ILE A 281 -4.09 4.22 1.46
CA ILE A 281 -3.88 2.88 2.07
C ILE A 281 -5.13 2.40 2.79
N GLU A 282 -5.86 3.30 3.46
CA GLU A 282 -7.14 3.00 4.09
C GLU A 282 -8.20 2.59 3.06
N GLN A 283 -8.15 3.15 1.85
CA GLN A 283 -9.05 2.74 0.78
C GLN A 283 -8.73 1.31 0.29
N GLY A 284 -7.45 0.92 0.30
CA GLY A 284 -7.01 -0.46 0.09
C GLY A 284 -7.58 -1.40 1.14
N PHE A 285 -7.47 -1.03 2.42
CA PHE A 285 -8.06 -1.81 3.52
C PHE A 285 -9.59 -1.88 3.43
N LYS A 286 -10.26 -0.80 3.03
CA LYS A 286 -11.71 -0.79 2.80
C LYS A 286 -12.10 -1.79 1.70
N VAL A 287 -11.35 -1.87 0.61
CA VAL A 287 -11.56 -2.85 -0.47
C VAL A 287 -11.33 -4.28 0.00
N ILE A 288 -10.25 -4.54 0.73
CA ILE A 288 -9.98 -5.87 1.31
C ILE A 288 -11.10 -6.28 2.28
N LYS A 289 -11.65 -5.33 3.03
CA LYS A 289 -12.76 -5.52 3.96
C LYS A 289 -14.13 -5.41 3.24
N GLY A 290 -15.07 -4.66 3.82
CA GLY A 290 -16.47 -4.63 3.38
C GLY A 290 -16.71 -4.02 2.00
N GLY A 291 -15.73 -3.31 1.43
CA GLY A 291 -15.83 -2.68 0.12
C GLY A 291 -15.64 -3.63 -1.06
N GLY A 292 -15.12 -4.85 -0.83
CA GLY A 292 -14.74 -5.77 -1.90
C GLY A 292 -14.63 -7.23 -1.49
N LEU A 293 -13.61 -7.60 -0.72
CA LEU A 293 -13.20 -9.01 -0.51
C LEU A 293 -13.65 -9.58 0.83
N GLN A 294 -14.35 -8.81 1.67
CA GLN A 294 -14.99 -9.29 2.89
C GLN A 294 -14.04 -9.96 3.90
N TRP A 295 -12.76 -9.55 3.91
CA TRP A 295 -11.75 -10.08 4.81
C TRP A 295 -12.17 -10.06 6.27
N GLN A 296 -12.97 -9.07 6.68
CA GLN A 296 -13.39 -8.92 8.07
C GLN A 296 -14.21 -10.10 8.61
N HIS A 297 -14.82 -10.89 7.72
CA HIS A 297 -15.59 -12.08 8.07
C HIS A 297 -14.75 -13.36 8.16
N THR A 298 -13.43 -13.30 7.98
CA THR A 298 -12.58 -14.49 8.13
C THR A 298 -12.80 -15.13 9.51
N ARG A 299 -12.75 -16.47 9.56
CA ARG A 299 -12.77 -17.26 10.81
C ARG A 299 -11.41 -17.89 11.11
N MET A 300 -10.37 -17.48 10.39
CA MET A 300 -9.02 -17.95 10.64
C MET A 300 -8.54 -17.44 12.00
N THR A 301 -7.85 -18.30 12.74
CA THR A 301 -7.25 -17.98 14.06
C THR A 301 -5.72 -18.06 14.03
N LYS A 302 -5.15 -18.82 13.09
CA LYS A 302 -3.70 -18.94 12.92
C LYS A 302 -3.17 -17.81 12.02
N ALA A 303 -2.38 -16.91 12.59
CA ALA A 303 -1.79 -15.76 11.89
C ALA A 303 -1.02 -16.16 10.61
N GLY A 304 -0.15 -17.18 10.67
CA GLY A 304 0.61 -17.63 9.50
C GLY A 304 -0.27 -18.14 8.33
N ARG A 305 -1.45 -18.70 8.61
CA ARG A 305 -2.39 -19.07 7.54
C ARG A 305 -3.03 -17.81 6.93
N ALA A 306 -3.42 -16.84 7.77
CA ALA A 306 -3.95 -15.56 7.31
C ALA A 306 -2.92 -14.80 6.46
N GLU A 307 -1.65 -14.82 6.88
CA GLU A 307 -0.52 -14.20 6.17
C GLU A 307 -0.34 -14.76 4.76
N ARG A 308 -0.47 -16.09 4.57
CA ARG A 308 -0.44 -16.71 3.23
C ARG A 308 -1.66 -16.35 2.39
N LEU A 309 -2.86 -16.32 2.97
CA LEU A 309 -4.08 -15.94 2.23
C LEU A 309 -4.04 -14.49 1.75
N TRP A 310 -3.35 -13.60 2.48
CA TRP A 310 -3.15 -12.22 2.05
C TRP A 310 -2.44 -12.07 0.71
N LEU A 311 -1.64 -13.05 0.27
CA LEU A 311 -1.07 -13.03 -1.07
C LEU A 311 -2.17 -13.07 -2.14
N ALA A 312 -3.18 -13.92 -1.95
CA ALA A 312 -4.30 -13.97 -2.88
C ALA A 312 -5.14 -12.69 -2.85
N LEU A 313 -5.30 -12.06 -1.68
CA LEU A 313 -5.96 -10.76 -1.55
C LEU A 313 -5.19 -9.68 -2.32
N ALA A 314 -3.87 -9.59 -2.10
CA ALA A 314 -3.01 -8.61 -2.75
C ALA A 314 -3.03 -8.75 -4.28
N VAL A 315 -2.90 -9.99 -4.78
CA VAL A 315 -2.96 -10.30 -6.21
C VAL A 315 -4.33 -9.96 -6.82
N ALA A 316 -5.44 -10.29 -6.13
CA ALA A 316 -6.78 -9.95 -6.60
C ALA A 316 -7.00 -8.42 -6.64
N VAL A 317 -6.52 -7.69 -5.63
CA VAL A 317 -6.59 -6.22 -5.60
C VAL A 317 -5.76 -5.62 -6.72
N LEU A 318 -4.50 -6.03 -6.87
CA LEU A 318 -3.63 -5.55 -7.94
C LEU A 318 -4.25 -5.77 -9.32
N TRP A 319 -4.73 -6.99 -9.58
CA TRP A 319 -5.31 -7.33 -10.87
C TRP A 319 -6.51 -6.44 -11.24
N MET A 320 -7.46 -6.28 -10.31
CA MET A 320 -8.65 -5.47 -10.57
C MET A 320 -8.35 -3.97 -10.59
N VAL A 321 -7.39 -3.49 -9.79
CA VAL A 321 -6.98 -2.08 -9.86
C VAL A 321 -6.29 -1.78 -11.19
N LEU A 322 -5.45 -2.68 -11.69
CA LEU A 322 -4.79 -2.51 -12.98
C LEU A 322 -5.80 -2.42 -14.13
N ILE A 323 -6.78 -3.32 -14.19
CA ILE A 323 -7.88 -3.25 -15.17
C ILE A 323 -8.65 -1.93 -15.01
N GLY A 324 -9.09 -1.63 -13.79
CA GLY A 324 -9.90 -0.44 -13.53
C GLY A 324 -9.17 0.86 -13.86
N ALA A 325 -7.85 0.91 -13.65
CA ALA A 325 -7.03 2.05 -13.98
C ALA A 325 -7.05 2.33 -15.48
N VAL A 326 -6.88 1.31 -16.31
CA VAL A 326 -6.94 1.47 -17.78
C VAL A 326 -8.32 1.89 -18.25
N VAL A 327 -9.39 1.27 -17.73
CA VAL A 327 -10.77 1.68 -18.06
C VAL A 327 -11.04 3.13 -17.68
N GLU A 328 -10.59 3.58 -16.50
CA GLU A 328 -10.72 4.99 -16.11
C GLU A 328 -9.87 5.91 -17.00
N GLY A 329 -8.63 5.51 -17.32
CA GLY A 329 -7.73 6.27 -18.17
C GLY A 329 -8.29 6.49 -19.57
N ASP A 330 -8.93 5.48 -20.17
CA ASP A 330 -9.55 5.60 -21.49
C ASP A 330 -10.79 6.51 -21.45
N ARG A 331 -11.63 6.42 -20.41
CA ARG A 331 -12.73 7.38 -20.21
C ARG A 331 -12.25 8.82 -20.09
N ARG A 332 -11.08 9.06 -19.48
CA ARG A 332 -10.47 10.39 -19.38
C ARG A 332 -9.99 10.92 -20.74
N LYS A 333 -9.52 10.05 -21.64
CA LYS A 333 -9.16 10.45 -23.02
C LYS A 333 -10.41 10.83 -23.82
N GLU A 334 -11.50 10.08 -23.66
CA GLU A 334 -12.78 10.37 -24.33
C GLU A 334 -13.44 11.68 -23.85
N THR A 335 -13.07 12.18 -22.66
CA THR A 335 -13.62 13.43 -22.10
C THR A 335 -12.75 14.67 -22.32
N ILE A 336 -11.55 14.54 -22.89
CA ILE A 336 -10.70 15.69 -23.27
C ILE A 336 -10.80 15.88 -24.79
N GLY A 337 -11.74 16.74 -25.20
CA GLY A 337 -11.78 17.27 -26.55
C GLY A 337 -10.47 17.99 -26.89
N ALA A 338 -10.05 17.90 -28.14
CA ALA A 338 -8.84 18.57 -28.62
C ALA A 338 -8.91 20.10 -28.49
N VAL A 339 -7.72 20.69 -28.39
CA VAL A 339 -7.31 22.09 -28.63
C VAL A 339 -7.26 23.03 -27.42
N GLY A 340 -6.10 23.67 -27.30
CA GLY A 340 -5.97 25.05 -26.80
C GLY A 340 -5.40 25.16 -25.40
N GLY A 341 -4.15 25.62 -25.29
CA GLY A 341 -3.50 25.86 -24.01
C GLY A 341 -4.30 26.82 -23.14
N GLN A 342 -4.78 26.33 -22.00
CA GLN A 342 -5.22 27.12 -20.85
C GLN A 342 -5.35 26.19 -19.64
N ALA A 343 -4.98 26.71 -18.47
CA ALA A 343 -5.01 26.15 -17.12
C ALA A 343 -5.54 24.72 -16.94
N ARG A 344 -4.72 23.85 -16.32
CA ARG A 344 -5.09 22.49 -15.85
C ARG A 344 -6.48 22.53 -15.20
N ARG A 345 -7.53 22.14 -15.94
CA ARG A 345 -8.87 21.91 -15.37
C ARG A 345 -8.73 20.86 -14.27
N PRO A 346 -9.43 21.01 -13.12
CA PRO A 346 -9.40 19.99 -12.09
C PRO A 346 -9.83 18.66 -12.71
N ALA A 347 -9.04 17.62 -12.48
CA ALA A 347 -9.35 16.29 -12.99
C ALA A 347 -10.79 15.90 -12.58
N PRO A 348 -11.59 15.31 -13.48
CA PRO A 348 -12.97 14.93 -13.17
C PRO A 348 -13.01 14.06 -11.92
N ARG A 349 -14.00 14.33 -11.04
CA ARG A 349 -14.16 13.58 -9.79
C ARG A 349 -14.36 12.10 -10.11
N ARG A 350 -13.55 11.23 -9.52
CA ARG A 350 -13.72 9.79 -9.66
C ARG A 350 -14.98 9.33 -8.94
N HIS A 351 -15.96 8.82 -9.70
CA HIS A 351 -17.23 8.34 -9.16
C HIS A 351 -17.19 6.90 -8.61
N GLN A 352 -16.26 6.06 -9.10
CA GLN A 352 -16.14 4.65 -8.71
C GLN A 352 -14.70 4.30 -8.33
N ARG A 353 -14.51 3.41 -7.36
CA ARG A 353 -13.18 2.90 -7.00
C ARG A 353 -12.62 2.06 -8.15
N LEU A 354 -11.32 2.22 -8.46
CA LEU A 354 -10.63 1.45 -9.51
C LEU A 354 -10.89 -0.05 -9.41
N PHE A 355 -10.80 -0.61 -8.19
CA PHE A 355 -11.09 -2.02 -7.95
C PHE A 355 -12.50 -2.45 -8.40
N ARG A 356 -13.53 -1.60 -8.20
CA ARG A 356 -14.90 -1.92 -8.62
C ARG A 356 -15.05 -1.80 -10.13
N GLU A 357 -14.45 -0.77 -10.72
CA GLU A 357 -14.42 -0.58 -12.17
C GLU A 357 -13.76 -1.77 -12.87
N GLY A 358 -12.62 -2.24 -12.34
CA GLY A 358 -11.93 -3.40 -12.87
C GLY A 358 -12.74 -4.68 -12.79
N ILE A 359 -13.49 -4.91 -11.70
CA ILE A 359 -14.37 -6.08 -11.64
C ILE A 359 -15.52 -5.97 -12.64
N ALA A 360 -16.12 -4.79 -12.80
CA ALA A 360 -17.20 -4.59 -13.78
C ALA A 360 -16.70 -4.89 -15.20
N ALA A 361 -15.56 -4.32 -15.58
CA ALA A 361 -14.94 -4.52 -16.88
C ALA A 361 -14.54 -5.99 -17.11
N TRP A 362 -13.89 -6.61 -16.11
CA TRP A 362 -13.48 -8.01 -16.20
C TRP A 362 -14.66 -8.98 -16.30
N LEU A 363 -15.71 -8.78 -15.50
CA LEU A 363 -16.93 -9.59 -15.57
C LEU A 363 -17.64 -9.41 -16.91
N ALA A 364 -17.73 -8.19 -17.43
CA ALA A 364 -18.30 -7.94 -18.75
C ALA A 364 -17.54 -8.68 -19.85
N ALA A 365 -16.20 -8.58 -19.87
CA ALA A 365 -15.40 -9.32 -20.85
C ALA A 365 -15.60 -10.84 -20.71
N TRP A 366 -15.56 -11.36 -19.48
CA TRP A 366 -15.79 -12.78 -19.21
C TRP A 366 -17.14 -13.28 -19.73
N LEU A 367 -18.23 -12.56 -19.44
CA LEU A 367 -19.58 -12.93 -19.87
C LEU A 367 -19.75 -12.88 -21.40
N ASN A 368 -19.00 -12.02 -22.07
CA ASN A 368 -18.98 -11.92 -23.54
C ASN A 368 -17.98 -12.89 -24.19
N GLY A 369 -17.38 -13.81 -23.43
CA GLY A 369 -16.40 -14.77 -23.96
C GLY A 369 -15.07 -14.15 -24.36
N VAL A 370 -14.80 -12.90 -23.95
CA VAL A 370 -13.57 -12.18 -24.25
C VAL A 370 -12.57 -12.39 -23.11
N LEU A 371 -11.37 -12.84 -23.46
CA LEU A 371 -10.24 -12.83 -22.53
C LEU A 371 -9.73 -11.39 -22.41
N MET A 372 -9.96 -10.77 -21.26
CA MET A 372 -9.42 -9.45 -21.01
C MET A 372 -7.90 -9.53 -20.82
N PRO A 373 -7.09 -8.88 -21.68
CA PRO A 373 -5.65 -8.84 -21.49
C PRO A 373 -5.31 -8.12 -20.19
N ILE A 374 -4.19 -8.50 -19.58
CA ILE A 374 -3.71 -7.88 -18.34
C ILE A 374 -2.97 -6.61 -18.75
N PRO A 375 -3.46 -5.41 -18.39
CA PRO A 375 -2.99 -4.19 -19.03
C PRO A 375 -1.51 -3.88 -18.82
N ASP A 376 -0.77 -3.60 -19.90
CA ASP A 376 0.71 -3.48 -19.92
C ASP A 376 1.31 -2.39 -19.02
N ARG A 377 0.54 -1.36 -18.71
CA ARG A 377 0.98 -0.26 -17.85
C ARG A 377 -0.16 0.34 -17.03
N PHE A 378 0.20 0.89 -15.88
CA PHE A 378 -0.63 1.85 -15.18
C PHE A 378 -0.67 3.18 -15.96
N PRO A 379 -1.84 3.81 -16.12
CA PRO A 379 -1.91 5.20 -16.55
C PRO A 379 -1.13 6.14 -15.63
N ASP A 380 -0.57 7.20 -16.20
CA ASP A 380 0.15 8.24 -15.48
C ASP A 380 -0.73 8.87 -14.39
N GLU A 381 -0.17 8.97 -13.19
CA GLU A 381 -0.79 9.69 -12.10
C GLU A 381 0.05 10.94 -11.78
N PRO A 382 -0.55 12.15 -11.87
CA PRO A 382 0.20 13.36 -11.63
C PRO A 382 0.58 13.47 -10.15
N TRP A 383 1.88 13.53 -9.87
CA TRP A 383 2.38 13.99 -8.58
C TRP A 383 2.28 15.51 -8.53
N SER A 384 1.86 16.07 -7.40
CA SER A 384 2.03 17.51 -7.18
C SER A 384 3.52 17.84 -7.19
N GLU A 385 3.90 18.92 -7.85
CA GLU A 385 5.29 19.40 -7.87
C GLU A 385 5.78 19.73 -6.45
N ALA A 386 7.11 19.83 -6.32
CA ALA A 386 7.73 20.20 -5.06
C ALA A 386 7.24 21.59 -4.62
N TRP A 387 7.15 21.81 -3.30
CA TRP A 387 6.69 23.09 -2.77
C TRP A 387 7.79 24.14 -2.94
N HIS A 388 7.55 25.15 -3.80
CA HIS A 388 8.53 26.19 -4.09
C HIS A 388 8.44 27.44 -3.19
N ASP A 389 7.34 27.62 -2.43
CA ASP A 389 7.01 28.91 -1.81
C ASP A 389 6.81 28.88 -0.28
N ALA A 390 7.47 27.98 0.46
CA ALA A 390 7.50 28.10 1.92
C ALA A 390 8.60 29.13 2.31
N PRO A 391 8.27 30.27 2.93
CA PRO A 391 9.27 31.25 3.33
C PRO A 391 10.22 30.65 4.37
N ALA A 392 11.52 30.92 4.22
CA ALA A 392 12.51 30.60 5.23
C ALA A 392 12.30 31.56 6.42
N LEU A 393 11.74 31.06 7.53
CA LEU A 393 11.58 31.83 8.76
C LEU A 393 12.92 31.95 9.51
N THR A 394 13.29 33.16 9.92
CA THR A 394 14.40 33.36 10.88
C THR A 394 13.91 33.22 12.33
N GLU A 395 14.80 32.91 13.28
CA GLU A 395 14.43 32.73 14.70
C GLU A 395 13.82 34.01 15.29
N GLN A 396 14.33 35.17 14.87
CA GLN A 396 13.89 36.47 15.36
C GLN A 396 12.49 36.85 14.87
N GLU A 397 12.18 36.60 13.60
CA GLU A 397 10.83 36.76 13.04
C GLU A 397 9.83 35.82 13.72
N PHE A 398 10.24 34.57 13.96
CA PHE A 398 9.42 33.59 14.68
C PHE A 398 9.11 34.05 16.11
N CYS A 399 10.13 34.41 16.90
CA CYS A 399 9.96 34.87 18.27
C CYS A 399 9.09 36.13 18.37
N THR A 400 9.21 37.04 17.40
CA THR A 400 8.42 38.28 17.35
C THR A 400 6.95 37.98 17.06
N SER A 401 6.67 36.99 16.19
CA SER A 401 5.30 36.54 15.89
C SER A 401 4.62 35.77 17.03
N GLU A 402 5.38 35.17 17.96
CA GLU A 402 4.80 34.55 19.17
C GLU A 402 4.47 35.57 20.27
N LEU A 403 5.15 36.72 20.30
CA LEU A 403 4.94 37.77 21.30
C LEU A 403 3.74 38.67 20.98
N TYR A 404 3.30 38.71 19.72
CA TYR A 404 2.13 39.44 19.23
C TYR A 404 1.26 38.53 18.34
N PRO A 405 0.42 37.67 18.94
CA PRO A 405 -0.36 36.67 18.23
C PRO A 405 -1.49 37.24 17.36
#